data_AF-A0A957X315-F1
#
_entry.id   AF-A0A957X315-F1
#
_cell.length_a   1.000
_cell.length_b   1.000
_cell.length_c   1.000
_cell.angle_alpha   90.00
_cell.angle_beta   90.00
_cell.angle_gamma   90.00
#
_symmetry.space_group_name_H-M   'P 1'
#
loop_
_entity.id
_entity.type
_entity.pdbx_description
1 polymer ?
#
loop_
_entity_poly.entity_id
_entity_poly.type
_entity_poly.pdbx_seq_one_letter_code
_entity_poly.pdbx_strand_id
1 'polypeptide(L)'
;MSEQERATAAQEADVREAAVHDAEVQEAEGKVDPQSVARAHELNDINFRAIALFGLALLVVILLSLFILRWLTGTWTDADLRIEAQIPPAVGTAPAAPGPGVEAVPATELNHLLAPQRQRLTSYGWIDKEAGTVHVPIDRAMELLLAEGVPAREGDPPAFTLPPAYQLDGSGG
;
A
#
# COMPACT_ATOMS: atom_id res chain seq x y z
N MET A 1 29.09 -57.77 63.78
CA MET A 1 28.34 -57.60 62.51
C MET A 1 28.81 -58.70 61.58
N SER A 2 28.07 -59.80 61.56
CA SER A 2 28.39 -61.02 60.82
C SER A 2 28.16 -60.81 59.32
N GLU A 3 29.01 -61.41 58.47
CA GLU A 3 28.94 -61.28 57.00
C GLU A 3 27.58 -61.67 56.41
N GLN A 4 26.82 -62.52 57.11
CA GLN A 4 25.47 -62.92 56.71
C GLN A 4 24.48 -61.75 56.66
N GLU A 5 24.59 -60.76 57.56
CA GLU A 5 23.71 -59.59 57.55
C GLU A 5 23.99 -58.68 56.35
N ARG A 6 25.25 -58.58 55.91
CA ARG A 6 25.63 -57.78 54.74
C ARG A 6 25.19 -58.42 53.42
N ALA A 7 25.27 -59.75 53.33
CA ALA A 7 24.82 -60.48 52.14
C ALA A 7 23.29 -60.39 51.96
N THR A 8 22.53 -60.45 53.06
CA THR A 8 21.07 -60.38 53.02
C THR A 8 20.59 -58.97 52.67
N ALA A 9 21.26 -57.94 53.21
CA ALA A 9 20.95 -56.54 52.90
C ALA A 9 21.27 -56.14 51.45
N ALA A 10 22.33 -56.71 50.86
CA ALA A 10 22.67 -56.46 49.45
C ALA A 10 21.63 -57.09 48.49
N GLN A 11 21.10 -58.26 48.82
CA GLN A 11 20.11 -58.94 47.99
C GLN A 11 18.73 -58.31 48.06
N GLU A 12 18.33 -57.77 49.22
CA GLU A 12 17.08 -56.98 49.32
C GLU A 12 17.16 -55.65 48.57
N ALA A 13 18.35 -55.04 48.47
CA ALA A 13 18.54 -53.82 47.72
C ALA A 13 18.40 -54.04 46.21
N ASP A 14 19.01 -55.10 45.68
CA ASP A 14 18.96 -55.46 44.25
C ASP A 14 17.53 -55.82 43.78
N VAL A 15 16.79 -56.58 44.60
CA VAL A 15 15.38 -56.92 44.31
C VAL A 15 14.48 -55.68 44.36
N ARG A 16 14.75 -54.73 45.26
CA ARG A 16 14.02 -53.46 45.31
C ARG A 16 14.33 -52.57 44.11
N GLU A 17 15.58 -52.53 43.66
CA GLU A 17 15.98 -51.75 42.50
C GLU A 17 15.35 -52.31 41.21
N ALA A 18 15.34 -53.63 41.04
CA ALA A 18 14.64 -54.30 39.94
C ALA A 18 13.12 -54.03 39.97
N ALA A 19 12.49 -54.11 41.14
CA ALA A 19 11.05 -53.86 41.28
C ALA A 19 10.66 -52.39 41.02
N VAL A 20 11.53 -51.44 41.35
CA VAL A 20 11.32 -50.02 41.03
C VAL A 20 11.47 -49.77 39.54
N HIS A 21 12.44 -50.41 38.89
CA HIS A 21 12.63 -50.29 37.44
C HIS A 21 11.44 -50.88 36.68
N ASP A 22 10.92 -52.04 37.09
CA ASP A 22 9.75 -52.66 36.46
C ASP A 22 8.46 -51.85 36.69
N ALA A 23 8.32 -51.20 37.85
CA ALA A 23 7.20 -50.32 38.15
C ALA A 23 7.24 -49.01 37.36
N GLU A 24 8.44 -48.43 37.16
CA GLU A 24 8.64 -47.22 36.37
C GLU A 24 8.40 -47.47 34.87
N VAL A 25 8.81 -48.64 34.37
CA VAL A 25 8.51 -49.09 33.01
C VAL A 25 7.00 -49.34 32.82
N GLN A 26 6.32 -49.96 33.78
CA GLN A 26 4.86 -50.13 33.73
C GLN A 26 4.07 -48.81 33.83
N GLU A 27 4.55 -47.85 34.63
CA GLU A 27 3.91 -46.53 34.75
C GLU A 27 4.09 -45.69 33.47
N ALA A 28 5.21 -45.87 32.75
CA ALA A 28 5.44 -45.25 31.46
C ALA A 28 4.59 -45.88 30.33
N GLU A 29 4.34 -47.19 30.37
CA GLU A 29 3.51 -47.89 29.36
C GLU A 29 2.00 -47.69 29.54
N GLY A 30 1.54 -47.34 30.74
CA GLY A 30 0.10 -47.14 31.05
C GLY A 30 -0.55 -45.88 30.47
N LYS A 31 0.20 -45.03 29.77
CA LYS A 31 -0.29 -43.72 29.25
C LYS A 31 -0.30 -43.59 27.73
N VAL A 32 -0.12 -44.67 26.99
CA VAL A 32 -0.15 -44.63 25.52
C VAL A 32 -1.27 -45.52 25.00
N ASP A 33 -2.24 -44.92 24.32
CA ASP A 33 -3.37 -45.62 23.71
C ASP A 33 -2.84 -46.63 22.66
N PRO A 34 -3.15 -47.94 22.79
CA PRO A 34 -2.58 -48.98 21.94
C PRO A 34 -2.92 -48.82 20.45
N GLN A 35 -3.96 -48.05 20.10
CA GLN A 35 -4.31 -47.76 18.71
C GLN A 35 -3.40 -46.71 18.04
N SER A 36 -2.79 -45.82 18.81
CA SER A 36 -1.89 -44.76 18.32
C SER A 36 -0.54 -45.33 17.86
N VAL A 37 -0.05 -46.33 18.59
CA VAL A 37 1.22 -47.01 18.31
C VAL A 37 1.13 -47.84 17.02
N ALA A 38 -0.03 -48.43 16.73
CA ALA A 38 -0.25 -49.27 15.56
C ALA A 38 -0.30 -48.51 14.22
N ARG A 39 -0.58 -47.19 14.23
CA ARG A 39 -0.73 -46.38 13.01
C ARG A 39 0.32 -45.28 12.85
N ALA A 40 1.26 -45.16 13.79
CA ALA A 40 2.36 -44.20 13.79
C ALA A 40 1.99 -42.71 13.71
N HIS A 41 0.71 -42.32 13.68
CA HIS A 41 0.22 -40.93 13.78
C HIS A 41 -1.15 -40.89 14.50
N GLU A 42 -1.35 -39.89 15.36
CA GLU A 42 -2.59 -39.58 16.06
C GLU A 42 -3.62 -38.98 15.08
N LEU A 43 -4.79 -39.60 14.96
CA LEU A 43 -5.73 -39.31 13.86
C LEU A 43 -6.82 -38.30 14.20
N ASN A 44 -6.91 -37.73 15.40
CA ASN A 44 -7.99 -36.81 15.71
C ASN A 44 -7.79 -35.99 16.98
N ASP A 45 -7.08 -34.85 16.92
CA ASP A 45 -7.09 -33.93 18.07
C ASP A 45 -7.20 -32.44 17.70
N ILE A 46 -7.85 -32.16 16.57
CA ILE A 46 -8.20 -30.79 16.19
C ILE A 46 -9.57 -30.45 16.76
N ASN A 47 -9.60 -29.67 17.83
CA ASN A 47 -10.85 -29.20 18.42
C ASN A 47 -11.49 -28.10 17.55
N PHE A 48 -12.32 -28.51 16.59
CA PHE A 48 -13.03 -27.61 15.68
C PHE A 48 -13.88 -26.55 16.40
N ARG A 49 -14.45 -26.87 17.56
CA ARG A 49 -15.22 -25.90 18.35
C ARG A 49 -14.31 -24.81 18.92
N ALA A 50 -13.12 -25.19 19.43
CA ALA A 50 -12.14 -24.23 19.90
C ALA A 50 -11.64 -23.34 18.76
N ILE A 51 -11.40 -23.90 17.57
CA ILE A 51 -10.99 -23.13 16.39
C ILE A 51 -12.10 -22.19 15.92
N ALA A 52 -13.35 -22.66 15.87
CA ALA A 52 -14.49 -21.82 15.47
C ALA A 52 -14.72 -20.68 16.47
N LEU A 53 -14.63 -20.95 17.78
CA LEU A 53 -14.74 -19.92 18.82
C LEU A 53 -13.58 -18.93 18.76
N PHE A 54 -12.35 -19.39 18.51
CA PHE A 54 -11.19 -18.53 18.32
C PHE A 54 -11.35 -17.63 17.09
N GLY A 55 -11.78 -18.19 15.95
CA GLY A 55 -12.05 -17.41 14.74
C GLY A 55 -13.17 -16.39 14.93
N LEU A 56 -14.23 -16.76 15.64
CA LEU A 56 -15.31 -15.84 16.00
C LEU A 56 -14.82 -14.72 16.92
N ALA A 57 -14.04 -15.04 17.95
CA ALA A 57 -13.46 -14.05 18.85
C ALA A 57 -12.54 -13.08 18.09
N LEU A 58 -11.70 -13.59 17.19
CA LEU A 58 -10.83 -12.77 16.35
C LEU A 58 -11.64 -11.82 15.44
N LEU A 59 -12.70 -12.33 14.82
CA LEU A 59 -13.60 -11.53 13.98
C LEU A 59 -14.27 -10.41 14.79
N VAL A 60 -14.74 -10.72 15.99
CA VAL A 60 -15.34 -9.73 16.91
C VAL A 60 -14.33 -8.64 17.26
N VAL A 61 -13.08 -9.00 17.56
CA VAL A 61 -12.02 -8.03 17.86
C VAL A 61 -11.71 -7.13 16.65
N ILE A 62 -11.65 -7.70 15.44
CA ILE A 62 -11.43 -6.93 14.21
C ILE A 62 -12.59 -5.93 14.01
N LEU A 63 -13.83 -6.40 14.10
CA LEU A 63 -15.01 -5.55 13.93
C LEU A 63 -15.08 -4.47 15.00
N LEU A 64 -14.74 -4.79 16.25
CA LEU A 64 -14.68 -3.83 17.35
C LEU A 64 -13.58 -2.79 17.12
N SER A 65 -12.40 -3.21 16.65
CA SER A 65 -11.30 -2.31 16.30
C SER A 65 -11.69 -1.35 15.17
N LEU A 66 -12.31 -1.87 14.10
CA LEU A 66 -12.81 -1.07 12.98
C LEU A 66 -13.92 -0.12 13.44
N PHE A 67 -14.82 -0.57 14.30
CA PHE A 67 -15.88 0.25 14.87
C PHE A 67 -15.31 1.40 15.72
N ILE A 68 -14.36 1.11 16.63
CA ILE A 68 -13.71 2.12 17.46
C ILE A 68 -12.94 3.11 16.58
N LEU A 69 -12.20 2.63 15.58
CA LEU A 69 -11.49 3.48 14.63
C LEU A 69 -12.46 4.41 13.91
N ARG A 70 -13.54 3.86 13.33
CA ARG A 70 -14.59 4.60 12.62
C ARG A 70 -15.31 5.62 13.52
N TRP A 71 -15.56 5.26 14.77
CA TRP A 71 -16.21 6.12 15.76
C TRP A 71 -15.30 7.27 16.20
N LEU A 72 -14.02 6.97 16.48
CA LEU A 72 -13.01 7.95 16.84
C LEU A 72 -12.74 8.95 15.70
N THR A 73 -12.60 8.46 14.47
CA THR A 73 -12.46 9.28 13.25
C THR A 73 -13.79 9.77 12.68
N GLY A 74 -14.90 9.64 13.41
CA GLY A 74 -16.21 10.13 12.97
C GLY A 74 -16.75 11.21 13.88
N THR A 75 -16.34 11.21 15.14
CA THR A 75 -16.85 12.13 16.17
C THR A 75 -16.01 13.41 16.30
N TRP A 76 -14.77 13.42 15.78
CA TRP A 76 -13.83 14.55 15.93
C TRP A 76 -13.28 15.11 14.62
N THR A 77 -13.57 14.48 13.48
CA THR A 77 -13.01 14.84 12.17
C THR A 77 -14.12 15.21 11.18
N ASP A 78 -14.78 16.34 11.44
CA ASP A 78 -15.39 17.17 10.39
C ASP A 78 -14.33 18.05 9.70
N ALA A 79 -13.05 17.92 10.11
CA ALA A 79 -11.95 18.48 9.34
C ALA A 79 -11.83 17.69 8.04
N ASP A 80 -12.29 18.31 6.95
CA ASP A 80 -11.98 17.91 5.57
C ASP A 80 -10.57 17.31 5.55
N LEU A 81 -10.44 16.03 5.18
CA LEU A 81 -9.15 15.39 4.91
C LEU A 81 -8.58 16.00 3.63
N ARG A 82 -8.26 17.29 3.69
CA ARG A 82 -7.36 17.94 2.78
C ARG A 82 -6.07 17.15 2.93
N ILE A 83 -5.69 16.49 1.84
CA ILE A 83 -4.34 15.95 1.68
C ILE A 83 -3.42 17.17 1.58
N GLU A 84 -3.26 17.91 2.67
CA GLU A 84 -2.13 18.78 2.86
C GLU A 84 -0.94 17.85 3.05
N ALA A 85 0.01 17.92 2.14
CA ALA A 85 1.23 17.15 2.19
C ALA A 85 1.79 17.22 3.62
N GLN A 86 1.90 16.06 4.28
CA GLN A 86 2.53 15.96 5.58
C GLN A 86 4.01 16.33 5.41
N ILE A 87 4.33 17.61 5.55
CA ILE A 87 5.72 18.06 5.69
C ILE A 87 6.16 17.57 7.08
N PRO A 88 7.18 16.70 7.19
CA PRO A 88 7.68 16.27 8.49
C PRO A 88 8.02 17.51 9.34
N PRO A 89 7.73 17.53 10.65
CA PRO A 89 8.23 18.58 11.52
C PRO A 89 9.75 18.45 11.56
N ALA A 90 10.40 19.24 10.71
CA ALA A 90 11.84 19.26 10.59
C ALA A 90 12.41 19.61 11.97
N VAL A 91 13.11 18.67 12.60
CA VAL A 91 14.13 19.00 13.59
C VAL A 91 15.19 19.79 12.81
N GLY A 92 15.01 21.11 12.79
CA GLY A 92 15.74 22.04 11.94
C GLY A 92 15.15 22.09 10.54
N THR A 93 14.16 22.95 10.31
CA THR A 93 13.82 23.42 8.96
C THR A 93 15.11 23.96 8.35
N ALA A 94 15.73 23.19 7.45
CA ALA A 94 16.78 23.75 6.60
C ALA A 94 16.17 25.00 5.93
N PRO A 95 16.88 26.14 5.91
CA PRO A 95 16.37 27.32 5.25
C PRO A 95 15.97 26.93 3.83
N ALA A 96 14.77 27.37 3.40
CA ALA A 96 14.28 27.14 2.05
C ALA A 96 15.42 27.45 1.08
N ALA A 97 15.82 26.46 0.29
CA ALA A 97 16.93 26.62 -0.63
C ALA A 97 16.68 27.89 -1.46
N PRO A 98 17.65 28.82 -1.57
CA PRO A 98 17.46 30.03 -2.34
C PRO A 98 17.19 29.66 -3.81
N GLY A 99 15.95 29.87 -4.24
CA GLY A 99 15.46 29.50 -5.56
C GLY A 99 13.94 29.54 -5.61
N PRO A 100 13.32 29.45 -6.81
CA PRO A 100 11.89 29.25 -6.91
C PRO A 100 11.56 27.94 -6.19
N GLY A 101 10.76 28.03 -5.12
CA GLY A 101 10.38 26.87 -4.33
C GLY A 101 9.73 25.79 -5.20
N VAL A 102 9.85 24.53 -4.79
CA VAL A 102 9.17 23.43 -5.47
C VAL A 102 7.68 23.55 -5.19
N GLU A 103 6.87 23.74 -6.23
CA GLU A 103 5.40 23.74 -6.16
C GLU A 103 4.94 22.40 -5.59
N ALA A 104 4.11 22.42 -4.54
CA ALA A 104 3.76 21.20 -3.79
C ALA A 104 2.87 20.24 -4.61
N VAL A 105 2.02 20.77 -5.50
CA VAL A 105 1.08 19.98 -6.32
C VAL A 105 0.99 20.56 -7.75
N PRO A 106 2.03 20.38 -8.59
CA PRO A 106 2.11 21.05 -9.88
C PRO A 106 1.00 20.66 -10.86
N ALA A 107 0.48 19.44 -10.77
CA ALA A 107 -0.57 18.96 -11.66
C ALA A 107 -1.92 19.67 -11.44
N THR A 108 -2.26 20.00 -10.19
CA THR A 108 -3.52 20.68 -9.87
C THR A 108 -3.49 22.13 -10.35
N GLU A 109 -2.39 22.84 -10.05
CA GLU A 109 -2.21 24.23 -10.47
C GLU A 109 -2.19 24.35 -12.01
N LEU A 110 -1.47 23.45 -12.68
CA LEU A 110 -1.46 23.41 -14.15
C LEU A 110 -2.87 23.18 -14.73
N ASN A 111 -3.66 22.27 -14.16
CA ASN A 111 -5.02 22.04 -14.61
C ASN A 111 -5.93 23.25 -14.39
N HIS A 112 -5.78 23.95 -13.27
CA HIS A 112 -6.52 25.18 -13.00
C HIS A 112 -6.18 26.29 -14.02
N LEU A 113 -4.90 26.43 -14.37
CA LEU A 113 -4.45 27.37 -15.40
C LEU A 113 -4.95 27.01 -16.81
N LEU A 114 -4.94 25.72 -17.16
CA LEU A 114 -5.32 25.25 -18.49
C LEU A 114 -6.83 25.15 -18.72
N ALA A 115 -7.64 24.93 -17.67
CA ALA A 115 -9.08 24.71 -17.84
C ALA A 115 -9.81 25.88 -18.55
N PRO A 116 -9.60 27.17 -18.18
CA PRO A 116 -10.21 28.28 -18.89
C PRO A 116 -9.74 28.40 -20.34
N GLN A 117 -8.47 28.06 -20.60
CA GLN A 117 -7.87 28.11 -21.94
C GLN A 117 -8.50 27.04 -22.85
N ARG A 118 -8.63 25.81 -22.34
CA ARG A 118 -9.31 24.72 -23.03
C ARG A 118 -10.76 25.06 -23.31
N GLN A 119 -11.47 25.66 -22.35
CA GLN A 119 -12.85 26.08 -22.55
C GLN A 119 -12.97 27.07 -23.71
N ARG A 120 -12.14 28.12 -23.75
CA ARG A 120 -12.14 29.10 -24.85
C ARG A 120 -11.81 28.48 -26.22
N LEU A 121 -10.93 27.48 -26.26
CA LEU A 121 -10.54 26.81 -27.52
C LEU A 121 -11.60 25.84 -28.04
N THR A 122 -12.40 25.25 -27.15
CA THR A 122 -13.33 24.15 -27.50
C THR A 122 -14.79 24.58 -27.54
N SER A 123 -15.12 25.78 -27.07
CA SER A 123 -16.48 26.30 -27.08
C SER A 123 -16.64 27.49 -28.00
N TYR A 124 -17.90 27.86 -28.25
CA TYR A 124 -18.24 29.17 -28.78
C TYR A 124 -18.32 30.19 -27.66
N GLY A 125 -18.21 31.47 -28.02
CA GLY A 125 -18.44 32.55 -27.10
C GLY A 125 -18.23 33.91 -27.75
N TRP A 126 -18.53 34.95 -26.99
CA TRP A 126 -18.39 36.33 -27.47
C TRP A 126 -17.00 36.86 -27.15
N ILE A 127 -16.36 37.48 -28.14
CA ILE A 127 -15.16 38.32 -27.91
C ILE A 127 -15.65 39.75 -27.60
N ASP A 128 -16.53 40.26 -28.45
CA ASP A 128 -17.17 41.57 -28.28
C ASP A 128 -18.64 41.45 -28.73
N LYS A 129 -19.55 41.59 -27.78
CA LYS A 129 -20.99 41.48 -28.03
C LYS A 129 -21.55 42.68 -28.79
N GLU A 130 -21.01 43.87 -28.55
CA GLU A 130 -21.51 45.11 -29.16
C GLU A 130 -21.06 45.20 -30.61
N ALA A 131 -19.82 44.80 -30.89
CA ALA A 131 -19.29 44.69 -32.24
C ALA A 131 -19.75 43.42 -32.99
N GLY A 132 -20.50 42.53 -32.36
CA GLY A 132 -20.98 41.29 -32.99
C GLY A 132 -19.89 40.25 -33.26
N THR A 133 -18.75 40.32 -32.56
CA THR A 133 -17.60 39.44 -32.78
C THR A 133 -17.63 38.22 -31.86
N VAL A 134 -17.64 37.02 -32.44
CA VAL A 134 -17.62 35.74 -31.71
C VAL A 134 -16.30 35.00 -31.90
N HIS A 135 -15.90 34.21 -30.90
CA HIS A 135 -14.91 33.16 -31.08
C HIS A 135 -15.59 31.84 -31.47
N VAL A 136 -14.92 31.11 -32.35
CA VAL A 136 -15.31 29.78 -32.83
C VAL A 136 -14.39 28.74 -32.18
N PRO A 137 -14.87 27.52 -31.89
CA PRO A 137 -13.99 26.41 -31.50
C PRO A 137 -12.90 26.20 -32.54
N ILE A 138 -11.68 25.85 -32.09
CA ILE A 138 -10.51 25.77 -32.95
C ILE A 138 -10.67 24.74 -34.07
N ASP A 139 -11.31 23.60 -33.78
CA ASP A 139 -11.58 22.57 -34.79
C ASP A 139 -12.46 23.10 -35.92
N ARG A 140 -13.49 23.86 -35.56
CA ARG A 140 -14.38 24.49 -36.54
C ARG A 140 -13.67 25.61 -37.31
N ALA A 141 -12.82 26.38 -36.65
CA ALA A 141 -12.02 27.41 -37.32
C ALA A 141 -11.10 26.78 -38.37
N MET A 142 -10.46 25.65 -38.07
CA MET A 142 -9.62 24.91 -39.02
C MET A 142 -10.43 24.39 -40.21
N GLU A 143 -11.62 23.82 -39.98
CA GLU A 143 -12.51 23.36 -41.07
C GLU A 143 -12.91 24.51 -42.00
N LEU A 144 -13.30 25.65 -41.43
CA LEU A 144 -13.69 26.83 -42.20
C LEU A 144 -12.50 27.37 -43.01
N LEU A 145 -11.33 27.42 -42.40
CA LEU A 145 -10.10 27.86 -43.06
C LEU A 145 -9.72 26.97 -44.24
N LEU A 146 -9.88 25.65 -44.09
CA LEU A 146 -9.63 24.70 -45.16
C LEU A 146 -10.66 24.82 -46.29
N ALA A 147 -11.93 25.07 -45.94
CA ALA A 147 -13.01 25.22 -46.91
C ALA A 147 -12.91 26.53 -47.72
N GLU A 148 -12.55 27.63 -47.06
CA GLU A 148 -12.36 28.93 -47.69
C GLU A 148 -11.04 29.01 -48.47
N GLY A 149 -10.03 28.26 -48.00
CA GLY A 149 -8.66 28.34 -48.49
C GLY A 149 -7.97 29.61 -48.00
N VAL A 150 -6.64 29.54 -47.83
CA VAL A 150 -5.83 30.73 -47.55
C VAL A 150 -5.21 31.25 -48.84
N PRO A 151 -5.24 32.56 -49.10
CA PRO A 151 -4.52 33.13 -50.23
C PRO A 151 -3.04 32.78 -50.10
N ALA A 152 -2.42 32.32 -51.20
CA ALA A 152 -0.99 32.06 -51.22
C ALA A 152 -0.26 33.36 -50.87
N ARG A 153 0.59 33.31 -49.83
CA ARG A 153 1.41 34.45 -49.46
C ARG A 153 2.40 34.72 -50.59
N GLU A 154 2.28 35.86 -51.25
CA GLU A 154 3.31 36.33 -52.18
C GLU A 154 4.54 36.77 -51.39
N GLY A 155 5.66 36.10 -51.62
CA GLY A 155 6.95 36.38 -50.98
C GLY A 155 7.77 35.12 -50.72
N ASP A 156 9.07 35.29 -50.50
CA ASP A 156 9.93 34.18 -50.09
C ASP A 156 9.44 33.62 -48.74
N PRO A 157 9.45 32.28 -48.56
CA PRO A 157 9.14 31.69 -47.29
C PRO A 157 10.10 32.25 -46.23
N PRO A 158 9.61 32.57 -45.01
CA PRO A 158 10.49 33.00 -43.95
C PRO A 158 11.57 31.94 -43.72
N ALA A 159 12.83 32.37 -43.77
CA ALA A 159 13.95 31.51 -43.43
C ALA A 159 13.90 31.17 -41.94
N PHE A 160 13.29 30.03 -41.61
CA PHE A 160 13.34 29.45 -40.26
C PHE A 160 14.69 28.76 -40.03
N THR A 161 15.78 29.52 -40.20
CA THR A 161 17.10 29.05 -39.81
C THR A 161 17.35 29.50 -38.39
N LEU A 162 17.50 28.53 -37.48
CA LEU A 162 18.02 28.83 -36.16
C LEU A 162 19.45 29.40 -36.30
N PRO A 163 19.83 30.39 -35.48
CA PRO A 163 21.22 30.83 -35.40
C PRO A 163 22.14 29.64 -35.16
N PRO A 164 23.43 29.68 -35.60
CA PRO A 164 24.34 28.53 -35.52
C PRO A 164 24.41 27.87 -34.13
N ALA A 165 24.24 28.66 -33.06
CA ALA A 165 24.23 28.19 -31.68
C ALA A 165 23.05 27.27 -31.30
N TYR A 166 22.00 27.22 -32.11
CA TYR A 166 20.78 26.44 -31.85
C TYR A 166 20.49 25.44 -32.96
N GLN A 167 21.40 25.29 -33.93
CA GLN A 167 21.33 24.20 -34.89
C GLN A 167 21.76 22.94 -34.15
N LEU A 168 20.78 22.12 -33.75
CA LEU A 168 21.06 20.81 -33.17
C LEU A 168 21.85 20.02 -34.21
N ASP A 169 23.12 19.72 -33.92
CA ASP A 169 23.84 18.77 -34.76
C ASP A 169 23.11 17.43 -34.66
N GLY A 170 22.84 16.81 -35.80
CA GLY A 170 22.20 15.51 -35.84
C GLY A 170 23.12 14.37 -35.40
N SER A 171 24.25 14.68 -34.75
CA SER A 171 25.27 13.71 -34.36
C SER A 171 25.13 13.26 -32.91
N GLY A 172 23.92 13.41 -32.34
CA GLY A 172 23.55 12.94 -31.00
C GLY A 172 24.36 11.72 -30.59
N GLY A 173 25.26 11.95 -29.62
CA GLY A 173 26.21 10.95 -29.11
C GLY A 173 25.57 9.88 -28.25
#